data_AF-A0A8J4X3P7-F1
#
_entry.id   AF-A0A8J4X3P7-F1
#
_cell.length_a   1.000
_cell.length_b   1.000
_cell.length_c   1.000
_cell.angle_alpha   90.00
_cell.angle_beta   90.00
_cell.angle_gamma   90.00
#
_symmetry.space_group_name_H-M   'P 1'
#
loop_
_entity.id
_entity.type
_entity.pdbx_description
1 polymer ?
#
loop_
_entity_poly.entity_id
_entity_poly.type
_entity_poly.pdbx_seq_one_letter_code
_entity_poly.pdbx_strand_id
1 'polypeptide(L)'
;FIAHRMVSFQMWPKHPWCNNNLRIGFGGLYKGPIKTTIISPVNVIMPRLSREQRLRPLGMVEAGLSYSEIARRMGCSQPTIRNLVQRHTATVSVDDRPRPGRERVTTPQQDRYI
;
A
#
# COMPACT_ATOMS: atom_id res chain seq x y z
N PHE A 1 21.70 43.67 -28.64
CA PHE A 1 20.57 42.81 -28.26
C PHE A 1 20.91 41.37 -28.61
N ILE A 2 20.98 40.36 -27.76
CA ILE A 2 20.86 40.14 -26.32
C ILE A 2 21.78 38.94 -26.05
N ALA A 3 22.55 38.98 -24.97
CA ALA A 3 23.47 37.93 -24.56
C ALA A 3 22.72 36.65 -24.15
N HIS A 4 23.17 35.49 -24.66
CA HIS A 4 22.84 34.19 -24.11
C HIS A 4 23.55 34.02 -22.76
N ARG A 5 22.77 33.97 -21.67
CA ARG A 5 23.26 33.62 -20.33
C ARG A 5 22.69 32.26 -19.95
N MET A 6 23.54 31.24 -20.06
CA MET A 6 23.32 29.92 -19.47
C MET A 6 23.16 30.07 -17.96
N VAL A 7 22.10 29.51 -17.40
CA VAL A 7 22.03 29.20 -15.97
C VAL A 7 21.75 27.71 -15.85
N SER A 8 22.81 26.95 -15.62
CA SER A 8 22.78 25.59 -15.11
C SER A 8 21.94 25.56 -13.84
N PHE A 9 20.84 24.83 -13.86
CA PHE A 9 20.13 24.48 -12.64
C PHE A 9 20.63 23.12 -12.17
N GLN A 10 21.44 23.16 -11.12
CA GLN A 10 21.98 22.01 -10.42
C GLN A 10 20.88 21.02 -10.05
N MET A 11 21.13 19.78 -10.42
CA MET A 11 20.43 18.57 -10.03
C MET A 11 20.42 18.44 -8.49
N TRP A 12 19.23 18.45 -7.89
CA TRP A 12 19.00 17.98 -6.53
C TRP A 12 18.19 16.67 -6.58
N PRO A 13 18.45 15.70 -5.68
CA PRO A 13 17.98 14.33 -5.79
C PRO A 13 16.49 14.23 -5.48
N LYS A 14 15.75 13.50 -6.33
CA LYS A 14 14.34 13.20 -6.09
C LYS A 14 14.20 12.27 -4.88
N HIS A 15 13.60 12.77 -3.80
CA HIS A 15 13.10 11.94 -2.71
C HIS A 15 11.97 11.00 -3.20
N PRO A 16 11.91 9.73 -2.73
CA PRO A 16 11.04 8.70 -3.30
C PRO A 16 9.58 8.73 -2.81
N TRP A 17 9.11 9.80 -2.18
CA TRP A 17 7.78 9.88 -1.56
C TRP A 17 6.90 11.02 -2.09
N CYS A 18 6.96 11.28 -3.39
CA CYS A 18 5.91 12.04 -4.07
C CYS A 18 5.59 11.35 -5.39
N ASN A 19 4.48 10.62 -5.46
CA ASN A 19 3.85 10.38 -6.76
C ASN A 19 2.57 11.20 -6.85
N ASN A 20 2.73 12.35 -7.51
CA ASN A 20 1.67 13.14 -8.09
C ASN A 20 0.89 12.28 -9.08
N ASN A 21 -0.37 11.98 -8.77
CA ASN A 21 -1.40 11.86 -9.79
C ASN A 21 -2.77 12.06 -9.14
N LEU A 22 -3.01 13.32 -8.77
CA LEU A 22 -4.35 13.84 -8.58
C LEU A 22 -4.69 14.63 -9.84
N ARG A 23 -5.43 14.03 -10.79
CA ARG A 23 -6.39 14.74 -11.65
C ARG A 23 -7.25 13.81 -12.54
N ILE A 24 -8.55 13.83 -12.20
CA ILE A 24 -9.79 13.86 -13.01
C ILE A 24 -10.17 12.69 -13.96
N GLY A 25 -11.39 12.16 -13.75
CA GLY A 25 -12.20 11.49 -14.78
C GLY A 25 -13.23 10.47 -14.25
N PHE A 26 -14.48 10.91 -14.05
CA PHE A 26 -15.67 10.11 -13.69
C PHE A 26 -16.04 9.04 -14.73
N GLY A 27 -16.71 7.95 -14.30
CA GLY A 27 -17.66 7.21 -15.15
C GLY A 27 -17.32 5.75 -15.41
N GLY A 28 -17.62 4.87 -14.46
CA GLY A 28 -17.52 3.42 -14.63
C GLY A 28 -18.35 2.70 -13.59
N LEU A 29 -19.67 2.87 -13.69
CA LEU A 29 -20.68 2.18 -12.92
C LEU A 29 -20.37 0.68 -12.88
N TYR A 30 -19.96 0.17 -11.72
CA TYR A 30 -19.70 -1.26 -11.51
C TYR A 30 -21.03 -2.02 -11.58
N LYS A 31 -21.50 -2.31 -12.79
CA LYS A 31 -22.59 -3.26 -13.05
C LYS A 31 -21.99 -4.66 -13.14
N GLY A 32 -21.71 -5.26 -12.00
CA GLY A 32 -21.52 -6.70 -11.82
C GLY A 32 -22.33 -7.13 -10.61
N PRO A 33 -22.89 -8.35 -10.57
CA PRO A 33 -23.85 -8.72 -9.54
C PRO A 33 -23.20 -8.58 -8.18
N ILE A 34 -23.72 -7.64 -7.38
CA ILE A 34 -23.59 -7.69 -5.95
C ILE A 34 -24.20 -9.05 -5.60
N LYS A 35 -23.37 -10.06 -5.33
CA LYS A 35 -23.84 -11.28 -4.66
C LYS A 35 -24.17 -10.85 -3.24
N THR A 36 -25.28 -10.14 -3.10
CA THR A 36 -26.02 -9.96 -1.86
C THR A 36 -26.64 -11.32 -1.54
N THR A 37 -25.79 -12.29 -1.22
CA THR A 37 -26.24 -13.56 -0.66
C THR A 37 -25.96 -13.47 0.82
N ILE A 38 -26.96 -12.89 1.49
CA ILE A 38 -27.30 -13.00 2.91
C ILE A 38 -26.39 -12.21 3.86
N ILE A 39 -26.99 -11.18 4.44
CA ILE A 39 -26.48 -10.34 5.51
C ILE A 39 -26.15 -11.23 6.71
N SER A 40 -24.87 -11.48 6.98
CA SER A 40 -24.40 -11.69 8.35
C SER A 40 -24.20 -10.31 8.99
N PRO A 41 -24.63 -10.07 10.24
CA PRO A 41 -24.47 -8.77 10.89
C PRO A 41 -23.01 -8.63 11.33
N VAL A 42 -22.10 -8.36 10.39
CA VAL A 42 -20.67 -8.33 10.68
C VAL A 42 -20.21 -6.90 10.87
N ASN A 43 -20.13 -6.53 12.14
CA ASN A 43 -19.15 -5.65 12.76
C ASN A 43 -18.26 -4.87 11.77
N VAL A 44 -18.39 -3.53 11.71
CA VAL A 44 -17.58 -2.62 10.89
C VAL A 44 -16.18 -2.47 11.49
N ILE A 45 -15.48 -3.59 11.63
CA ILE A 45 -14.05 -3.65 11.93
C ILE A 45 -13.43 -4.16 10.64
N MET A 46 -12.65 -3.34 9.93
CA MET A 46 -11.84 -3.84 8.81
C MET A 46 -10.78 -4.78 9.39
N PRO A 47 -10.96 -6.11 9.29
CA PRO A 47 -10.04 -7.04 9.93
C PRO A 47 -8.73 -7.05 9.13
N ARG A 48 -7.62 -7.27 9.84
CA ARG A 48 -6.34 -7.56 9.16
C ARG A 48 -6.56 -8.79 8.28
N LEU A 49 -6.09 -8.72 7.03
CA LEU A 49 -6.10 -9.89 6.15
C LEU A 49 -5.38 -11.04 6.84
N SER A 50 -5.97 -12.23 6.77
CA SER A 50 -5.31 -13.45 7.24
C SER A 50 -4.05 -13.75 6.41
N ARG A 51 -3.13 -14.55 6.95
CA ARG A 51 -1.92 -14.98 6.23
C ARG A 51 -2.25 -15.66 4.90
N GLU A 52 -3.27 -16.51 4.88
CA GLU A 52 -3.73 -17.18 3.65
C GLU A 52 -4.26 -16.21 2.59
N GLN A 53 -5.03 -15.20 3.01
CA GLN A 53 -5.54 -14.16 2.11
C GLN A 53 -4.42 -13.32 1.51
N ARG A 54 -3.27 -13.20 2.18
CA ARG A 54 -2.06 -12.56 1.64
C ARG A 54 -1.25 -13.48 0.74
N LEU A 55 -1.21 -14.79 1.00
CA LEU A 55 -0.46 -15.76 0.19
C LEU A 55 -1.11 -16.05 -1.17
N ARG A 56 -2.45 -16.15 -1.23
CA ARG A 56 -3.19 -16.40 -2.48
C ARG A 56 -2.79 -15.46 -3.63
N PRO A 57 -2.81 -14.13 -3.47
CA PRO A 57 -2.40 -13.23 -4.55
C PRO A 57 -0.92 -13.35 -4.89
N LEU A 58 -0.02 -13.71 -3.96
CA LEU A 58 1.40 -13.92 -4.26
C LEU A 58 1.60 -15.12 -5.20
N GLY A 59 0.95 -16.26 -4.91
CA GLY A 59 0.98 -17.42 -5.81
C GLY A 59 0.36 -17.13 -7.18
N MET A 60 -0.65 -16.26 -7.25
CA MET A 60 -1.20 -15.81 -8.54
C MET A 60 -0.22 -14.94 -9.34
N VAL A 61 0.57 -14.11 -8.66
CA VAL A 61 1.64 -13.32 -9.31
C VAL A 61 2.74 -14.24 -9.84
N GLU A 62 3.13 -15.25 -9.07
CA GLU A 62 4.10 -16.27 -9.49
C GLU A 62 3.60 -17.06 -10.71
N ALA A 63 2.29 -17.31 -10.79
CA ALA A 63 1.64 -17.91 -11.96
C ALA A 63 1.49 -16.95 -13.16
N GLY A 64 1.99 -15.72 -13.08
CA GLY A 64 2.00 -14.75 -14.19
C GLY A 64 0.70 -13.99 -14.41
N LEU A 65 -0.25 -14.00 -13.45
CA LEU A 65 -1.48 -13.22 -13.55
C LEU A 65 -1.22 -11.72 -13.37
N SER A 66 -1.96 -10.89 -14.10
CA SER A 66 -1.86 -9.43 -13.96
C SER A 66 -2.49 -8.94 -12.65
N TYR A 67 -1.96 -7.85 -12.08
CA TYR A 67 -2.49 -7.30 -10.82
C TYR A 67 -3.97 -6.90 -10.89
N SER A 68 -4.45 -6.43 -12.04
CA SER A 68 -5.86 -6.10 -12.24
C SER A 68 -6.76 -7.34 -12.20
N GLU A 69 -6.30 -8.45 -12.79
CA GLU A 69 -7.02 -9.71 -12.77
C GLU A 69 -7.07 -10.31 -11.36
N ILE A 70 -5.94 -10.28 -10.64
CA ILE A 70 -5.86 -10.74 -9.26
C ILE A 70 -6.77 -9.91 -8.35
N ALA A 71 -6.76 -8.60 -8.51
CA ALA A 71 -7.61 -7.68 -7.75
C ALA A 71 -9.10 -8.00 -7.96
N ARG A 72 -9.51 -8.24 -9.20
CA ARG A 72 -10.88 -8.66 -9.56
C ARG A 72 -11.27 -9.98 -8.91
N ARG A 73 -10.37 -10.98 -8.92
CA ARG A 73 -10.61 -12.30 -8.29
C ARG A 73 -10.69 -12.23 -6.77
N MET A 74 -9.89 -11.36 -6.16
CA MET A 74 -9.81 -11.20 -4.70
C MET A 74 -10.82 -10.19 -4.14
N GLY A 75 -11.55 -9.47 -5.00
CA GLY A 75 -12.50 -8.42 -4.58
C GLY A 75 -11.82 -7.22 -3.90
N CYS A 76 -10.59 -6.89 -4.30
CA CYS A 76 -9.82 -5.79 -3.71
C CYS A 76 -9.31 -4.83 -4.78
N SER A 77 -8.64 -3.74 -4.36
CA SER A 77 -8.09 -2.76 -5.28
C SER A 77 -6.74 -3.23 -5.86
N GLN A 78 -6.44 -2.86 -7.12
CA GLN A 78 -5.12 -3.13 -7.72
C GLN A 78 -3.95 -2.58 -6.89
N PRO A 79 -4.01 -1.35 -6.30
CA PRO A 79 -2.98 -0.87 -5.38
C PRO A 79 -2.74 -1.79 -4.18
N THR A 80 -3.78 -2.47 -3.66
CA THR A 80 -3.63 -3.43 -2.56
C THR A 80 -2.71 -4.58 -2.96
N ILE A 81 -2.92 -5.15 -4.15
CA ILE A 81 -2.08 -6.23 -4.69
C ILE A 81 -0.65 -5.73 -4.93
N ARG A 82 -0.49 -4.56 -5.55
CA ARG A 82 0.83 -3.96 -5.80
C ARG A 82 1.62 -3.75 -4.50
N ASN A 83 1.00 -3.13 -3.49
CA ASN A 83 1.64 -2.86 -2.20
C ASN A 83 1.97 -4.15 -1.43
N LEU A 84 1.16 -5.20 -1.59
CA LEU A 84 1.45 -6.51 -1.02
C LEU A 84 2.70 -7.13 -1.64
N VAL A 85 2.77 -7.18 -2.98
CA VAL A 85 3.94 -7.71 -3.70
C VAL A 85 5.19 -6.91 -3.35
N GLN A 86 5.12 -5.57 -3.36
CA GLN A 86 6.27 -4.72 -3.02
C GLN A 86 6.81 -4.98 -1.61
N ARG A 87 5.93 -5.16 -0.62
CA ARG A 87 6.35 -5.50 0.75
C ARG A 87 6.97 -6.89 0.82
N HIS A 88 6.37 -7.86 0.14
CA HIS A 88 6.90 -9.22 0.08
C HIS A 88 8.28 -9.25 -0.59
N THR A 89 8.47 -8.55 -1.71
CA THR A 89 9.78 -8.48 -2.39
C THR A 89 10.85 -7.79 -1.53
N ALA A 90 10.46 -6.85 -0.66
CA ALA A 90 11.40 -6.13 0.19
C ALA A 90 11.80 -6.90 1.47
N THR A 91 10.93 -7.77 1.99
CA THR A 91 11.13 -8.41 3.31
C THR A 91 11.10 -9.94 3.26
N VAL A 92 10.72 -10.53 2.13
CA VAL A 92 10.47 -11.98 1.92
C VAL A 92 9.50 -12.56 2.97
N SER A 93 8.71 -11.69 3.59
CA SER A 93 7.76 -12.05 4.64
C SER A 93 6.35 -11.57 4.27
N VAL A 94 5.38 -12.37 4.69
CA VAL A 94 3.94 -12.11 4.52
C VAL A 94 3.32 -11.62 5.83
N ASP A 95 4.07 -11.72 6.92
CA ASP A 95 3.62 -11.32 8.24
C ASP A 95 3.70 -9.80 8.43
N ASP A 96 2.92 -9.29 9.37
CA ASP A 96 2.97 -7.87 9.69
C ASP A 96 4.35 -7.55 10.29
N ARG A 97 4.99 -6.48 9.78
CA ARG A 97 6.25 -5.99 10.35
C ARG A 97 6.02 -5.60 11.81
N PRO A 98 6.90 -5.99 12.76
CA PRO A 98 6.84 -5.47 14.11
C PRO A 98 6.86 -3.95 14.06
N ARG A 99 5.84 -3.32 14.63
CA ARG A 99 5.79 -1.86 14.71
C ARG A 99 6.76 -1.43 15.79
N PRO A 100 7.78 -0.60 15.48
CA PRO A 100 8.57 0.01 16.54
C PRO A 100 7.58 0.81 17.41
N GLY A 101 7.64 0.56 18.71
CA GLY A 101 6.88 1.35 19.67
C GLY A 101 7.32 2.81 19.63
N ARG A 102 6.58 3.67 20.33
CA ARG A 102 7.04 5.03 20.59
C ARG A 102 8.32 4.96 21.42
N GLU A 103 9.36 5.64 20.98
CA GLU A 103 10.62 5.72 21.72
C GLU A 103 10.38 6.35 23.10
N ARG A 104 11.11 5.86 24.11
CA ARG A 104 11.06 6.41 25.46
C ARG A 104 11.85 7.71 25.49
N VAL A 105 11.21 8.78 25.94
CA VAL A 105 11.86 10.08 26.14
C VAL A 105 12.77 10.05 27.38
N THR A 106 12.36 9.29 28.39
CA THR A 106 13.07 9.16 29.67
C THR A 106 13.81 7.83 29.76
N THR A 107 14.96 7.86 30.43
CA THR A 107 15.67 6.65 30.84
C THR A 107 15.02 6.06 32.10
N PRO A 108 15.18 4.75 32.36
CA PRO A 108 14.69 4.13 33.60
C PRO A 108 15.30 4.73 34.88
N GLN A 109 16.39 5.49 34.77
CA GLN A 109 16.98 6.23 35.87
C GLN A 109 16.22 7.54 36.10
N GLN A 110 15.92 8.30 35.04
CA GLN A 110 15.14 9.53 35.11
C GLN A 110 13.73 9.28 35.66
N ASP A 111 13.09 8.17 35.29
CA ASP A 111 11.76 7.77 35.80
C ASP A 111 11.72 7.57 37.34
N ARG A 112 12.87 7.37 37.99
CA ARG A 112 12.93 7.21 39.47
C ARG A 112 12.96 8.54 40.22
N TYR A 113 13.21 9.64 39.51
CA TYR A 113 13.36 10.98 40.09
C TYR A 113 12.22 11.94 39.72
N ILE A 114 11.18 11.43 39.05
CA ILE A 114 9.90 12.12 38.78
C ILE A 114 8.90 11.67 39.84
#